data_AF-A0A7Y0XVT6-F1
#
_entry.id   AF-A0A7Y0XVT6-F1
#
_cell.length_a   1.000
_cell.length_b   1.000
_cell.length_c   1.000
_cell.angle_alpha   90.00
_cell.angle_beta   90.00
_cell.angle_gamma   90.00
#
_symmetry.space_group_name_H-M   'P 1'
#
loop_
_entity.id
_entity.type
_entity.pdbx_description
1 polymer ?
#
loop_
_entity_poly.entity_id
_entity_poly.type
_entity_poly.pdbx_seq_one_letter_code
_entity_poly.pdbx_strand_id
1 'polypeptide(L)'
;MNTQKNPNQAVADQIVESWAKGKPLLETTGKPSGYYRLTNYLRDYIATHNTLPTGIHTMPEGRDSNNNIEPSFPVNFDTIP
;
A
#
# COMPACT_ATOMS: atom_id res chain seq x y z
N MET A 1 -21.66 -18.30 -4.25
CA MET A 1 -21.48 -16.91 -3.74
C MET A 1 -20.44 -16.24 -4.60
N ASN A 2 -20.84 -15.38 -5.53
CA ASN A 2 -19.91 -14.55 -6.31
C ASN A 2 -19.53 -13.35 -5.46
N THR A 3 -18.39 -13.40 -4.79
CA THR A 3 -17.79 -12.20 -4.19
C THR A 3 -17.18 -11.38 -5.32
N GLN A 4 -17.98 -10.54 -5.97
CA GLN A 4 -17.42 -9.43 -6.73
C GLN A 4 -16.53 -8.63 -5.78
N LYS A 5 -15.21 -8.63 -6.01
CA LYS A 5 -14.30 -7.71 -5.32
C LYS A 5 -14.90 -6.32 -5.47
N ASN A 6 -15.07 -5.59 -4.37
CA ASN A 6 -15.39 -4.17 -4.38
C ASN A 6 -14.48 -3.49 -5.43
N PRO A 7 -15.00 -2.71 -6.40
CA PRO A 7 -14.18 -2.08 -7.43
C PRO A 7 -13.00 -1.30 -6.84
N ASN A 8 -13.17 -0.71 -5.65
CA ASN A 8 -12.09 -0.01 -4.94
C ASN A 8 -10.96 -0.95 -4.52
N GLN A 9 -11.23 -2.23 -4.25
CA GLN A 9 -10.20 -3.20 -3.89
C GLN A 9 -9.32 -3.57 -5.08
N ALA A 10 -9.89 -3.69 -6.28
CA ALA A 10 -9.11 -3.94 -7.49
C ALA A 10 -8.22 -2.73 -7.83
N VAL A 11 -8.74 -1.51 -7.65
CA VAL A 11 -7.98 -0.27 -7.85
C VAL A 11 -6.88 -0.12 -6.78
N ALA A 12 -7.15 -0.46 -5.52
CA ALA A 12 -6.13 -0.46 -4.46
C ALA A 12 -4.95 -1.36 -4.80
N ASP A 13 -5.22 -2.58 -5.28
CA ASP A 13 -4.17 -3.51 -5.69
C ASP A 13 -3.32 -2.89 -6.83
N GLN A 14 -3.94 -2.19 -7.78
CA GLN A 14 -3.23 -1.46 -8.85
C GLN A 14 -2.39 -0.29 -8.34
N ILE A 15 -2.90 0.49 -7.38
CA ILE A 15 -2.17 1.60 -6.75
C ILE A 15 -0.88 1.09 -6.09
N VAL A 16 -0.97 -0.01 -5.33
CA VAL A 16 0.21 -0.60 -4.67
C VAL A 16 1.24 -1.04 -5.71
N GLU A 17 0.81 -1.71 -6.78
CA GLU A 17 1.71 -2.16 -7.84
C GLU A 17 2.33 -0.98 -8.62
N SER A 18 1.54 0.06 -8.94
CA SER A 18 2.05 1.29 -9.56
C SER A 18 3.07 1.99 -8.65
N TRP A 19 2.79 2.11 -7.36
CA TRP A 19 3.74 2.66 -6.37
C TRP A 19 5.01 1.82 -6.27
N ALA A 20 4.93 0.49 -6.40
CA ALA A 20 6.06 -0.41 -6.27
C ALA A 20 7.03 -0.37 -7.46
N LYS A 21 6.59 0.08 -8.64
CA LYS A 21 7.41 0.08 -9.87
C LYS A 21 8.71 0.87 -9.68
N GLY A 22 9.83 0.25 -10.08
CA GLY A 22 11.16 0.85 -10.04
C GLY A 22 11.79 0.98 -8.65
N LYS A 23 11.10 0.56 -7.58
CA LYS A 23 11.66 0.55 -6.23
C LYS A 23 12.53 -0.69 -5.99
N PRO A 24 13.58 -0.60 -5.16
CA PRO A 24 14.40 -1.76 -4.77
C PRO A 24 13.55 -2.84 -4.11
N LEU A 25 13.79 -4.10 -4.48
CA LEU A 25 13.08 -5.25 -3.93
C LEU A 25 13.84 -5.83 -2.75
N LEU A 26 13.10 -6.28 -1.73
CA LEU A 26 13.65 -7.07 -0.64
C LEU A 26 13.78 -8.53 -1.10
N GLU A 27 14.91 -9.18 -0.81
CA GLU A 27 15.14 -10.59 -1.20
C GLU A 27 14.12 -11.56 -0.58
N THR A 28 13.65 -11.24 0.64
CA THR A 28 12.73 -12.09 1.40
C THR A 28 11.32 -12.15 0.83
N THR A 29 10.85 -11.06 0.21
CA THR A 29 9.45 -10.93 -0.24
C THR A 29 9.32 -10.71 -1.74
N GLY A 30 10.39 -10.34 -2.43
CA GLY A 30 10.34 -9.88 -3.82
C GLY A 30 9.55 -8.59 -4.01
N LYS A 31 9.26 -7.86 -2.93
CA LYS A 31 8.50 -6.61 -2.91
C LYS A 31 9.33 -5.50 -2.25
N PRO A 32 9.06 -4.22 -2.57
CA PRO A 32 9.76 -3.12 -1.89
C PRO A 32 9.35 -3.00 -0.42
N SER A 33 10.25 -2.48 0.41
CA SER A 33 9.94 -2.11 1.81
C SER A 33 8.70 -1.22 1.84
N GLY A 34 7.76 -1.52 2.73
CA GLY A 34 6.50 -0.78 2.85
C GLY A 34 5.35 -1.24 1.94
N TYR A 35 5.57 -2.16 0.99
CA TYR A 35 4.52 -2.69 0.10
C TYR A 35 3.28 -3.19 0.86
N TYR A 36 3.50 -4.05 1.87
CA TYR A 36 2.40 -4.60 2.66
C TYR A 36 1.79 -3.57 3.61
N ARG A 37 2.58 -2.59 4.11
CA ARG A 37 2.04 -1.46 4.90
C ARG A 37 1.07 -0.63 4.06
N LEU A 38 1.45 -0.27 2.83
CA LEU A 38 0.58 0.47 1.92
C LEU A 38 -0.66 -0.34 1.53
N THR A 39 -0.51 -1.65 1.32
CA THR A 39 -1.62 -2.55 1.02
C THR A 39 -2.65 -2.56 2.16
N ASN A 40 -2.18 -2.71 3.40
CA ASN A 40 -3.06 -2.72 4.58
C ASN A 40 -3.70 -1.35 4.80
N TYR A 41 -2.92 -0.28 4.64
CA TYR A 41 -3.44 1.09 4.69
C TYR A 41 -4.61 1.31 3.73
N LEU A 42 -4.47 0.90 2.46
CA LEU A 42 -5.54 1.07 1.47
C LEU A 42 -6.78 0.24 1.80
N ARG A 43 -6.61 -0.99 2.29
CA ARG A 43 -7.73 -1.84 2.75
C ARG A 43 -8.50 -1.17 3.88
N ASP A 44 -7.79 -0.70 4.90
CA ASP A 44 -8.40 -0.05 6.06
C ASP A 44 -9.06 1.27 5.68
N TYR A 45 -8.41 2.06 4.82
CA TYR A 45 -8.96 3.32 4.33
C TYR A 45 -10.27 3.10 3.55
N ILE A 46 -10.30 2.14 2.62
CA ILE A 46 -11.49 1.81 1.83
C ILE A 46 -12.60 1.25 2.73
N ALA A 47 -12.27 0.38 3.68
CA ALA A 47 -13.24 -0.17 4.61
C ALA A 47 -13.89 0.92 5.48
N THR A 48 -13.12 1.95 5.85
CA THR A 48 -13.57 3.04 6.73
C THR A 48 -14.31 4.14 5.98
N HIS A 49 -13.80 4.54 4.80
CA HIS A 49 -14.29 5.73 4.08
C HIS A 49 -15.11 5.40 2.84
N ASN A 50 -15.10 4.14 2.39
CA ASN A 50 -15.71 3.68 1.14
C ASN A 50 -15.25 4.46 -0.11
N THR A 51 -14.05 5.04 -0.05
CA THR A 51 -13.41 5.81 -1.12
C THR A 51 -11.92 5.48 -1.18
N LEU A 52 -11.24 5.91 -2.25
CA LEU A 52 -9.78 5.86 -2.35
C LEU A 52 -9.17 7.11 -1.70
N PRO A 53 -7.97 7.02 -1.10
CA PRO A 53 -7.28 8.18 -0.57
C PRO A 53 -6.78 9.09 -1.70
N THR A 54 -6.78 10.40 -1.43
CA THR A 54 -6.20 11.44 -2.30
C THR A 54 -5.19 12.26 -1.52
N GLY A 55 -4.30 12.98 -2.22
CA GLY A 55 -3.25 13.78 -1.57
C GLY A 55 -2.10 12.95 -0.99
N ILE A 56 -1.35 13.58 -0.09
CA ILE A 56 -0.17 12.99 0.55
C ILE A 56 -0.57 12.37 1.89
N HIS A 57 -0.28 11.09 2.08
CA HIS A 57 -0.48 10.37 3.33
C HIS A 57 0.84 9.79 3.81
N THR A 58 1.12 9.90 5.12
CA THR A 58 2.31 9.32 5.71
C THR A 58 2.00 7.90 6.15
N MET A 59 2.71 6.92 5.57
CA MET A 59 2.70 5.56 6.09
C MET A 59 3.53 5.52 7.36
N PRO A 60 2.99 5.02 8.48
CA PRO A 60 3.71 5.01 9.75
C PRO A 60 4.93 4.09 9.69
N GLU A 61 5.84 4.29 10.66
CA GLU A 61 6.92 3.33 10.94
C GLU A 61 6.34 1.93 11.13
N GLY A 62 7.06 0.91 10.64
CA GLY A 62 6.73 -0.49 10.87
C GLY A 62 7.94 -1.31 11.26
N ARG A 63 7.74 -2.62 11.35
CA ARG A 63 8.79 -3.59 11.64
C ARG A 63 8.78 -4.72 10.64
N ASP A 64 9.97 -5.17 10.24
CA ASP A 64 10.12 -6.36 9.40
C ASP A 64 10.01 -7.66 10.24
N SER A 65 10.13 -8.81 9.57
CA SER A 65 10.08 -10.14 10.22
C SER A 65 11.26 -10.40 11.16
N ASN A 66 12.34 -9.62 11.05
CA ASN A 66 13.53 -9.70 11.89
C ASN A 66 13.50 -8.67 13.04
N ASN A 67 12.37 -7.99 13.23
CA ASN A 67 12.15 -6.93 14.22
C ASN A 67 13.00 -5.66 14.00
N ASN A 68 13.53 -5.45 12.79
CA ASN A 68 14.17 -4.19 12.41
C ASN A 68 13.11 -3.11 12.16
N ILE A 69 13.45 -1.87 12.50
CA ILE A 69 12.60 -0.71 12.22
C ILE A 69 12.65 -0.40 10.73
N GLU A 70 11.49 -0.28 10.11
CA GLU A 70 11.33 0.27 8.77
C GLU A 70 10.71 1.67 8.87
N PRO A 71 11.38 2.71 8.34
CA PRO A 71 10.98 4.09 8.56
C PRO A 71 9.61 4.40 7.96
N SER A 72 8.96 5.44 8.50
CA SER A 72 7.79 6.05 7.86
C SER A 72 8.14 6.58 6.48
N PHE A 73 7.18 6.57 5.56
CA PHE A 73 7.37 7.11 4.22
C PHE A 73 6.10 7.82 3.71
N PRO A 74 6.23 8.93 2.97
CA PRO A 74 5.08 9.57 2.35
C PRO A 74 4.65 8.80 1.08
N VAL A 75 3.35 8.81 0.82
CA VAL A 75 2.73 8.35 -0.43
C VAL A 75 1.87 9.49 -0.97
N ASN A 76 2.19 9.96 -2.17
CA ASN A 76 1.38 10.94 -2.87
C ASN A 76 0.43 10.23 -3.85
N PHE A 77 -0.82 10.04 -3.45
CA PHE A 77 -1.82 9.33 -4.26
C PHE A 77 -2.23 10.11 -5.51
N ASP A 78 -1.99 11.42 -5.57
CA ASP A 78 -2.28 12.23 -6.76
C ASP A 78 -1.27 12.00 -7.90
N THR A 79 -0.17 11.28 -7.61
CA THR A 79 0.91 11.02 -8.58
C THR A 79 1.02 9.56 -8.99
N ILE A 80 0.21 8.68 -8.40
CA ILE A 80 0.20 7.26 -8.73
C ILE A 80 -0.85 7.05 -9.84
N PRO A 81 -0.44 6.58 -11.03
CA PRO A 81 -1.35 6.35 -12.15
C PRO A 81 -2.25 5.14 -11.94
#